data_AF-A0A0Q7WD05-F1
#
_entry.id   AF-A0A0Q7WD05-F1
#
_cell.length_a   1.000
_cell.length_b   1.000
_cell.length_c   1.000
_cell.angle_alpha   90.00
_cell.angle_beta   90.00
_cell.angle_gamma   90.00
#
_symmetry.space_group_name_H-M   'P 1'
#
loop_
_entity.id
_entity.type
_entity.pdbx_description
1 polymer ?
#
loop_
_entity_poly.entity_id
_entity_poly.type
_entity_poly.pdbx_seq_one_letter_code
_entity_poly.pdbx_strand_id
1 'polypeptide(L)'
;MGRDVTKEPDVQRYRGYEIDCSTVRATLGKPSAKWYCRLSIRKVGDPIPTRYQVTVIAWTMRSASVLGLHRAKERVDDALGIEMPA
;
A
#
# COMPACT_ATOMS: atom_id res chain seq x y z
N MET A 1 -5.98 20.59 20.74
CA MET A 1 -6.14 20.34 19.28
C MET A 1 -5.56 18.97 18.99
N GLY A 2 -6.41 17.93 18.96
CA GLY A 2 -5.99 16.55 18.78
C GLY A 2 -5.49 16.31 17.37
N ARG A 3 -4.24 15.86 17.23
CA ARG A 3 -3.77 15.29 15.96
C ARG A 3 -4.44 13.93 15.82
N ASP A 4 -5.34 13.83 14.85
CA ASP A 4 -6.01 12.60 14.46
C ASP A 4 -4.95 11.56 14.05
N VAL A 5 -4.66 10.64 14.96
CA VAL A 5 -3.70 9.55 14.75
C VAL A 5 -4.40 8.51 13.88
N THR A 6 -4.16 8.48 12.57
CA THR A 6 -4.18 7.27 11.71
C THR A 6 -3.94 7.60 10.22
N LYS A 7 -2.93 8.41 9.93
CA LYS A 7 -2.42 8.55 8.56
C LYS A 7 -0.92 8.73 8.62
N GLU A 8 -0.18 7.62 8.63
CA GLU A 8 1.23 7.62 8.27
C GLU A 8 1.29 7.35 6.77
N PRO A 9 1.43 8.37 5.90
CA PRO A 9 1.73 8.15 4.50
C PRO A 9 3.15 7.60 4.42
N ASP A 10 3.28 6.27 4.33
CA ASP A 10 4.56 5.61 4.09
C ASP A 10 4.85 5.72 2.59
N VAL A 11 5.42 6.86 2.17
CA VAL A 11 5.84 7.08 0.79
C VAL A 11 7.17 6.34 0.59
N GLN A 12 7.13 5.20 -0.11
CA GLN A 12 8.33 4.44 -0.46
C GLN A 12 8.74 4.68 -1.90
N ARG A 13 10.04 4.84 -2.12
CA ARG A 13 10.65 4.79 -3.46
C ARG A 13 11.13 3.37 -3.75
N TYR A 14 10.72 2.81 -4.87
CA TYR A 14 11.10 1.46 -5.30
C TYR A 14 11.27 1.40 -6.82
N ARG A 15 12.46 1.01 -7.31
CA ARG A 15 12.78 0.85 -8.74
C ARG A 15 12.38 2.02 -9.65
N GLY A 16 12.51 3.26 -9.15
CA GLY A 16 12.12 4.46 -9.90
C GLY A 16 10.61 4.74 -9.88
N TYR A 17 9.86 4.12 -8.97
CA TYR A 17 8.47 4.42 -8.67
C TYR A 17 8.34 4.99 -7.25
N GLU A 18 7.41 5.92 -7.08
CA GLU A 18 6.93 6.40 -5.79
C GLU A 18 5.61 5.69 -5.46
N ILE A 19 5.56 5.07 -4.29
CA ILE A 19 4.43 4.30 -3.79
C ILE A 19 3.94 4.98 -2.54
N ASP A 20 2.71 5.47 -2.55
CA ASP A 20 1.99 5.93 -1.35
C ASP A 20 1.00 4.83 -0.95
N CYS A 21 1.09 4.35 0.30
CA CYS A 21 0.07 3.51 0.92
C CYS A 21 -0.64 4.28 2.04
N SER A 22 -1.93 4.51 1.83
CA SER A 22 -2.82 5.06 2.87
C SER A 22 -3.70 3.94 3.43
N THR A 23 -3.38 3.47 4.62
CA THR A 23 -4.10 2.38 5.30
C THR A 23 -5.34 2.89 6.03
N VAL A 24 -6.49 2.30 5.73
CA VAL A 24 -7.79 2.63 6.29
C VAL A 24 -8.46 1.35 6.80
N ARG A 25 -9.12 1.42 7.96
CA ARG A 25 -9.85 0.25 8.49
C ARG A 25 -11.13 0.03 7.68
N ALA A 26 -11.34 -1.20 7.20
CA ALA A 26 -12.45 -1.55 6.31
C ALA A 26 -13.72 -1.97 7.07
N THR A 27 -13.57 -2.82 8.08
CA THR A 27 -14.67 -3.36 8.86
C THR A 27 -14.18 -3.81 10.24
N LEU A 28 -14.99 -3.59 11.27
CA LEU A 28 -14.81 -4.13 12.61
C LEU A 28 -15.48 -5.51 12.68
N GLY A 29 -14.69 -6.57 12.57
CA GLY A 29 -15.14 -7.96 12.79
C GLY A 29 -14.04 -8.77 13.49
N LYS A 30 -14.41 -9.63 14.44
CA LYS A 30 -13.51 -10.63 15.05
C LYS A 30 -13.48 -11.87 14.15
N PRO A 31 -12.35 -12.58 13.99
CA PRO A 31 -11.06 -12.38 14.65
C PRO A 31 -10.12 -11.41 13.92
N SER A 32 -10.34 -11.09 12.64
CA SER A 32 -9.43 -10.25 11.85
C SER A 32 -10.09 -8.95 11.38
N ALA A 33 -9.46 -7.81 11.67
CA ALA A 33 -9.86 -6.55 11.06
C ALA A 33 -9.50 -6.59 9.57
N LYS A 34 -10.49 -6.33 8.71
CA LYS A 34 -10.23 -6.05 7.30
C LYS A 34 -9.67 -4.63 7.20
N TRP A 35 -8.64 -4.45 6.39
CA TRP A 35 -8.03 -3.15 6.12
C TRP A 35 -7.98 -2.92 4.62
N TYR A 36 -8.10 -1.66 4.22
CA TYR A 36 -7.83 -1.20 2.87
C TYR A 36 -6.49 -0.47 2.90
N CYS A 37 -5.58 -0.79 1.99
CA CYS A 37 -4.49 0.11 1.63
C CYS A 37 -4.85 0.74 0.29
N ARG A 38 -5.06 2.06 0.28
CA ARG A 38 -5.18 2.83 -0.96
C ARG A 38 -3.76 3.11 -1.45
N LEU A 39 -3.43 2.51 -2.59
CA LEU A 39 -2.13 2.64 -3.22
C LEU A 39 -2.18 3.69 -4.32
N SER A 40 -1.19 4.56 -4.32
CA SER A 40 -0.89 5.43 -5.45
C SER A 40 0.54 5.14 -5.89
N ILE A 41 0.70 4.55 -7.07
CA ILE A 41 1.99 4.25 -7.67
C ILE A 41 2.23 5.24 -8.81
N ARG A 42 3.35 5.94 -8.76
CA ARG A 42 3.76 6.89 -9.79
C ARG A 42 5.17 6.55 -10.25
N LYS A 43 5.41 6.46 -11.55
CA LYS A 43 6.77 6.40 -12.07
C LYS A 43 7.44 7.76 -11.91
N VAL A 44 8.66 7.80 -11.39
CA VAL A 44 9.43 9.03 -11.24
C VAL A 44 9.67 9.62 -12.63
N GLY A 45 9.23 10.85 -12.84
CA GLY A 45 9.27 11.53 -14.15
C GLY A 45 7.98 11.42 -14.97
N ASP A 46 7.01 10.61 -14.55
CA ASP A 46 5.68 10.54 -15.17
C ASP A 46 4.67 11.35 -14.33
N PRO A 47 3.92 12.29 -14.94
CA PRO A 47 2.92 13.07 -14.22
C PRO A 47 1.68 12.26 -13.81
N ILE A 48 1.40 11.10 -14.41
CA ILE A 48 0.15 10.37 -14.19
C ILE A 48 0.35 9.21 -13.20
N PRO A 49 -0.13 9.32 -11.94
CA PRO A 49 -0.10 8.22 -11.00
C PRO A 49 -1.18 7.19 -11.32
N THR A 50 -0.81 5.91 -11.24
CA THR A 50 -1.78 4.80 -11.21
C THR A 50 -2.27 4.60 -9.78
N ARG A 51 -3.57 4.76 -9.57
CA ARG A 51 -4.20 4.62 -8.26
C ARG A 51 -5.07 3.38 -8.21
N TYR A 52 -4.96 2.61 -7.14
CA TYR A 52 -5.79 1.43 -6.93
C TYR A 52 -5.94 1.12 -5.44
N GLN A 53 -6.93 0.32 -5.09
CA GLN A 53 -7.18 -0.07 -3.71
C GLN A 53 -6.90 -1.55 -3.55
N VAL A 54 -6.05 -1.90 -2.58
CA VAL A 54 -5.82 -3.28 -2.18
C VAL A 54 -6.51 -3.53 -0.86
N THR A 55 -7.20 -4.65 -0.78
CA THR A 55 -7.78 -5.14 0.46
C THR A 55 -6.81 -6.12 1.10
N VAL A 56 -6.47 -5.90 2.36
CA VAL A 56 -5.61 -6.80 3.14
C VAL A 56 -6.29 -7.18 4.44
N ILE A 57 -6.07 -8.41 4.88
CA ILE A 57 -6.55 -8.89 6.18
C ILE A 57 -5.36 -8.85 7.13
N ALA A 58 -5.48 -8.09 8.22
CA ALA A 58 -4.38 -7.91 9.15
C ALA A 58 -4.87 -7.59 10.57
N TRP A 59 -4.05 -7.93 11.56
CA TRP A 59 -4.36 -7.67 12.97
C TRP A 59 -4.13 -6.21 13.38
N THR A 60 -3.15 -5.55 12.74
CA THR A 60 -2.75 -4.16 13.05
C THR A 60 -2.70 -3.31 11.79
N MET A 61 -2.84 -1.99 11.95
CA MET A 61 -2.64 -1.01 10.87
C MET A 61 -1.24 -1.11 10.26
N ARG A 62 -0.21 -1.34 11.09
CA ARG A 62 1.17 -1.48 10.61
C ARG A 62 1.32 -2.70 9.71
N SER A 63 0.79 -3.85 10.14
CA SER A 63 0.80 -5.08 9.33
C SER A 63 0.04 -4.90 8.01
N ALA A 64 -1.11 -4.20 8.04
CA ALA A 64 -1.85 -3.87 6.83
C ALA A 64 -1.04 -2.96 5.87
N SER A 65 -0.32 -1.98 6.40
CA SER A 65 0.53 -1.09 5.60
C SER A 65 1.68 -1.85 4.94
N VAL A 66 2.36 -2.73 5.69
CA VAL A 66 3.43 -3.59 5.16
C VAL A 66 2.92 -4.51 4.06
N LEU A 67 1.77 -5.17 4.26
CA LEU A 67 1.16 -6.03 3.25
C LEU A 67 0.74 -5.23 2.00
N GLY A 68 0.15 -4.04 2.19
CA GLY A 68 -0.20 -3.15 1.08
C GLY A 68 1.00 -2.74 0.26
N LEU A 69 2.09 -2.34 0.92
CA LEU A 69 3.36 -1.99 0.27
C LEU A 69 4.01 -3.19 -0.44
N HIS A 70 3.92 -4.39 0.13
CA HIS A 70 4.43 -5.61 -0.52
C HIS A 70 3.69 -5.86 -1.84
N ARG A 71 2.35 -5.82 -1.84
CA ARG A 71 1.53 -5.94 -3.05
C ARG A 71 1.83 -4.85 -4.07
N ALA A 72 2.15 -3.64 -3.61
CA ALA A 72 2.54 -2.55 -4.49
C ALA A 72 3.85 -2.84 -5.22
N LYS A 73 4.84 -3.40 -4.51
CA LYS A 73 6.14 -3.78 -5.08
C LYS A 73 6.01 -4.93 -6.07
N GLU A 74 5.26 -5.98 -5.71
CA GLU A 74 4.92 -7.09 -6.64
C GLU A 74 4.35 -6.52 -7.95
N ARG A 75 3.44 -5.56 -7.88
CA ARG A 75 2.83 -4.98 -9.07
C ARG A 75 3.82 -4.18 -9.92
N VAL A 76 4.76 -3.49 -9.28
CA VAL A 76 5.86 -2.79 -9.98
C VAL A 76 6.79 -3.81 -10.65
N ASP A 77 7.12 -4.89 -9.95
CA ASP A 77 7.96 -5.96 -10.47
C ASP A 77 7.28 -6.66 -11.67
N ASP A 78 5.98 -6.97 -11.58
CA ASP A 78 5.15 -7.50 -12.69
C ASP A 78 5.14 -6.56 -13.90
N ALA A 79 4.95 -5.25 -13.66
CA ALA A 79 4.92 -4.25 -14.73
C ALA A 79 6.29 -4.08 -15.42
N LEU A 80 7.37 -4.41 -14.72
CA LEU A 80 8.74 -4.42 -15.25
C LEU A 80 9.14 -5.79 -15.82
N GLY A 81 8.28 -6.81 -15.74
CA GLY A 81 8.58 -8.18 -16.18
C GLY A 81 9.65 -8.88 -15.33
N ILE A 82 9.77 -8.51 -14.06
CA ILE A 82 10.73 -9.12 -13.13
C ILE A 82 10.06 -10.32 -12.47
N GLU A 83 10.46 -11.53 -12.89
CA GLU A 83 10.03 -12.75 -12.21
C GLU A 83 10.72 -12.83 -10.84
N MET A 84 9.93 -12.88 -9.76
CA MET A 84 10.47 -13.14 -8.42
C MET A 84 10.82 -14.63 -8.30
N PRO A 85 11.99 -14.99 -7.76
CA PRO A 85 12.28 -16.39 -7.45
C PRO A 85 11.27 -16.90 -6.40
N ALA A 86 10.71 -18.07 -6.69
CA ALA A 86 9.71 -18.76 -5.85
C ALA A 86 10.25 -19.16 -4.47
#